data_AF-A0A133UTS1-F1
#
_entry.id   AF-A0A133UTS1-F1
#
_cell.length_a   1.000
_cell.length_b   1.000
_cell.length_c   1.000
_cell.angle_alpha   90.00
_cell.angle_beta   90.00
_cell.angle_gamma   90.00
#
_symmetry.space_group_name_H-M   'P 1'
#
loop_
_entity.id
_entity.type
_entity.pdbx_description
1 polymer ?
#
loop_
_entity_poly.entity_id
_entity_poly.type
_entity_poly.pdbx_seq_one_letter_code
_entity_poly.pdbx_strand_id
1 'polypeptide(L)'
;MKTTVKMDKEKKKKLERFIAEHLLEQGEKISIQETLGKMVDHAVKCQKFAEELEELPPLEEDPAWKMLQKPKKTGIPDLSENIDKHVYGD
;
A
#
# COMPACT_ATOMS: atom_id res chain seq x y z
N MET A 1 -6.13 2.47 -16.63
CA MET A 1 -6.54 1.67 -15.46
C MET A 1 -6.84 2.60 -14.29
N LYS A 2 -7.83 2.28 -13.45
CA LYS A 2 -8.07 3.01 -12.20
C LYS A 2 -7.56 2.14 -11.05
N THR A 3 -6.61 2.65 -10.27
CA THR A 3 -6.04 1.96 -9.10
C THR A 3 -6.28 2.82 -7.88
N THR A 4 -6.91 2.24 -6.85
CA THR A 4 -7.15 2.93 -5.58
C THR A 4 -5.99 2.65 -4.63
N VAL A 5 -5.28 3.69 -4.19
CA VAL A 5 -4.17 3.58 -3.25
C VAL A 5 -4.66 3.97 -1.86
N LYS A 6 -4.51 3.08 -0.88
CA LYS A 6 -4.79 3.37 0.53
C LYS A 6 -3.59 4.10 1.12
N MET A 7 -3.81 5.29 1.69
CA MET A 7 -2.76 6.09 2.32
C MET A 7 -3.18 6.48 3.73
N ASP A 8 -2.22 6.42 4.66
CA ASP A 8 -2.39 6.98 5.99
C ASP A 8 -2.61 8.49 5.95
N LYS A 9 -3.34 8.98 6.95
CA LYS A 9 -3.73 10.39 7.08
C LYS A 9 -2.52 11.34 7.08
N GLU A 10 -1.42 10.93 7.71
CA GLU A 10 -0.18 11.72 7.74
C GLU A 10 0.48 11.83 6.37
N LYS A 11 0.57 10.71 5.63
CA LYS A 11 1.13 10.68 4.27
C LYS A 11 0.28 11.52 3.32
N LYS A 12 -1.05 11.43 3.44
CA LYS A 12 -1.98 12.28 2.67
C LYS A 12 -1.75 13.77 2.95
N LYS A 13 -1.63 14.15 4.22
CA LYS A 13 -1.39 15.55 4.61
C LYS A 13 -0.06 16.09 4.07
N LYS A 14 1.00 15.27 4.06
CA LYS A 14 2.29 15.64 3.46
C LYS A 14 2.16 15.88 1.96
N LEU A 15 1.43 15.02 1.25
CA LEU A 15 1.19 15.16 -0.19
C LEU A 15 0.37 16.42 -0.51
N GLU A 16 -0.71 16.67 0.25
CA GLU A 16 -1.54 17.88 0.07
C GLU A 16 -0.73 19.15 0.34
N ARG A 17 0.15 19.13 1.35
CA ARG A 17 1.05 20.24 1.65
C ARG A 17 2.02 20.50 0.51
N PHE A 18 2.66 19.46 -0.03
CA PHE A 18 3.58 19.59 -1.15
C PHE A 18 2.91 20.21 -2.39
N ILE A 19 1.68 19.79 -2.69
CA ILE A 19 0.92 20.36 -3.81
C ILE A 19 0.57 21.84 -3.55
N ALA A 20 0.22 22.19 -2.31
CA ALA A 20 -0.05 23.58 -1.94
C ALA A 20 1.20 24.46 -2.03
N GLU A 21 2.36 23.97 -1.58
CA GLU A 21 3.64 24.66 -1.70
C GLU A 21 4.00 24.87 -3.17
N HIS A 22 3.88 23.83 -4.00
CA HIS A 22 4.11 23.92 -5.44
C HIS A 22 3.17 24.92 -6.14
N LEU A 23 1.89 24.96 -5.74
CA LEU A 23 0.92 25.93 -6.24
C LEU A 23 1.31 27.37 -5.89
N LEU A 24 1.84 27.60 -4.69
CA LEU A 24 2.29 28.93 -4.26
C LEU A 24 3.55 29.38 -5.02
N GLU A 25 4.45 28.46 -5.36
CA GLU A 25 5.71 28.78 -6.04
C GLU A 25 5.56 28.92 -7.56
N GLN A 26 4.77 28.05 -8.21
CA GLN A 26 4.65 27.97 -9.67
C GLN A 26 3.35 28.57 -10.20
N GLY A 27 2.36 28.83 -9.35
CA GLY A 27 1.05 29.35 -9.74
C GLY A 27 0.17 28.35 -10.51
N GLU A 28 0.63 27.12 -10.71
CA GLU A 28 -0.07 26.08 -11.46
C GLU A 28 -0.76 25.07 -10.54
N LYS A 29 -2.06 24.85 -10.77
CA LYS A 29 -2.84 23.87 -10.04
C LYS A 29 -2.64 22.47 -10.63
N ILE A 30 -1.76 21.70 -10.01
CA ILE A 30 -1.56 20.28 -10.35
C ILE A 30 -2.52 19.41 -9.52
N SER A 31 -3.09 18.38 -10.14
CA SER A 31 -3.93 17.42 -9.43
C SER A 31 -3.10 16.44 -8.57
N ILE A 32 -3.73 15.87 -7.53
CA ILE A 32 -3.12 14.80 -6.72
C ILE A 32 -2.70 13.62 -7.60
N GLN A 33 -3.50 13.29 -8.62
CA GLN A 33 -3.25 12.18 -9.53
C GLN A 33 -2.01 12.43 -10.41
N GLU A 34 -1.87 13.63 -10.97
CA GLU A 34 -0.69 13.98 -11.78
C GLU A 34 0.58 14.04 -10.94
N THR A 35 0.47 14.55 -9.72
CA THR A 35 1.60 14.60 -8.77
C THR A 35 2.07 13.19 -8.43
N LEU A 36 1.14 12.30 -8.08
CA LEU A 36 1.43 10.88 -7.81
C LEU A 36 2.04 10.19 -9.04
N GLY A 37 1.50 10.45 -10.23
CA GLY A 37 2.03 9.90 -11.48
C GLY A 37 3.51 10.27 -11.68
N LYS A 38 3.83 11.57 -11.58
CA LYS A 38 5.22 12.05 -11.70
C LYS A 38 6.13 11.49 -10.60
N MET A 39 5.63 11.37 -9.37
CA MET A 39 6.39 10.78 -8.27
C MET A 39 6.72 9.31 -8.53
N VAL A 40 5.76 8.52 -9.02
CA VAL A 40 5.98 7.10 -9.37
C VAL A 40 7.01 7.00 -10.50
N ASP A 41 6.86 7.79 -11.57
CA ASP A 41 7.80 7.79 -12.70
C ASP A 41 9.23 8.15 -12.27
N HIS A 42 9.37 9.05 -11.29
CA HIS A 42 10.67 9.42 -10.72
C HIS A 42 11.22 8.33 -9.80
N ALA A 43 10.39 7.78 -8.93
CA ALA A 43 10.76 6.74 -7.96
C ALA A 43 11.25 5.47 -8.67
N VAL A 44 10.58 5.03 -9.73
CA VAL A 44 10.98 3.86 -10.52
C VAL A 44 12.35 4.05 -11.19
N LYS A 45 12.74 5.29 -11.49
CA LYS A 45 14.06 5.60 -12.09
C LYS A 45 15.16 5.85 -11.05
N CYS A 46 14.80 5.96 -9.77
CA CYS A 46 15.73 6.33 -8.70
C CYS A 46 16.28 5.08 -8.03
N GLN A 47 17.57 4.80 -8.21
CA GLN A 47 18.23 3.63 -7.59
C GLN A 47 18.17 3.67 -6.06
N LYS A 48 18.26 4.86 -5.44
CA LYS A 48 18.13 5.02 -3.99
C LYS A 48 16.76 4.62 -3.46
N PHE A 49 15.69 4.84 -4.24
CA PHE A 49 14.36 4.40 -3.85
C PHE A 49 14.22 2.88 -3.91
N ALA A 50 14.95 2.22 -4.84
CA ALA A 50 15.01 0.77 -4.89
C ALA A 50 15.76 0.20 -3.67
N GLU A 51 16.85 0.85 -3.24
CA GLU A 51 17.59 0.47 -2.03
C GLU A 51 16.71 0.59 -0.76
N GLU A 52 15.93 1.66 -0.62
CA GLU A 52 14.96 1.83 0.48
C GLU A 52 13.81 0.78 0.46
N LEU A 53 13.50 0.24 -0.71
CA LEU A 53 12.52 -0.85 -0.87
C LEU A 53 13.09 -2.21 -0.45
N GLU A 54 14.40 -2.44 -0.64
CA GLU A 54 15.09 -3.67 -0.22
C GLU A 54 15.27 -3.77 1.30
N GLU A 55 15.16 -2.66 2.04
CA GLU A 55 15.14 -2.66 3.51
C GLU A 55 13.82 -3.15 4.11
N LEU A 56 12.79 -3.40 3.29
CA LEU A 56 11.59 -4.08 3.75
C LEU A 56 11.90 -5.54 4.07
N PRO A 57 11.27 -6.12 5.12
CA PRO A 57 11.51 -7.51 5.47
C PRO A 57 11.22 -8.39 4.23
N PRO A 58 12.08 -9.37 3.94
CA PRO A 58 11.87 -10.26 2.81
C PRO A 58 10.49 -10.90 2.91
N LEU A 59 9.89 -11.21 1.76
CA LEU A 59 8.54 -11.78 1.69
C LEU A 59 8.37 -13.01 2.59
N GLU A 60 9.45 -13.79 2.78
CA GLU A 60 9.51 -14.95 3.67
C GLU A 60 9.29 -14.61 5.15
N GLU A 61 9.60 -13.38 5.55
CA GLU A 61 9.41 -12.87 6.89
C GLU A 61 8.03 -12.26 7.13
N ASP A 62 7.30 -11.94 6.06
CA ASP A 62 5.97 -11.36 6.11
C ASP A 62 4.99 -12.29 6.89
N PRO A 63 4.24 -11.75 7.86
CA PRO A 63 3.31 -12.55 8.66
C PRO A 63 2.27 -13.28 7.82
N ALA A 64 1.73 -12.67 6.76
CA ALA A 64 0.76 -13.30 5.89
C ALA A 64 1.41 -14.43 5.09
N TRP A 65 2.64 -14.24 4.60
CA TRP A 65 3.40 -15.29 3.91
C TRP A 65 3.70 -16.50 4.81
N LYS A 66 4.10 -16.25 6.07
CA LYS A 66 4.29 -17.32 7.07
C LYS A 66 3.00 -18.08 7.37
N MET A 67 1.86 -17.38 7.43
CA MET A 67 0.54 -18.00 7.64
C MET A 67 0.08 -18.83 6.46
N LEU A 68 0.47 -18.49 5.23
CA LEU A 68 0.20 -19.33 4.05
C LEU A 68 1.00 -20.63 4.06
N GLN A 69 2.26 -20.60 4.51
CA GLN A 69 3.09 -21.82 4.60
C GLN A 69 2.71 -22.73 5.78
N LYS A 70 2.28 -22.14 6.90
CA LYS A 70 1.81 -22.88 8.07
C LYS A 70 0.42 -22.38 8.46
N PRO A 71 -0.62 -22.77 7.69
CA PRO A 71 -1.99 -22.41 8.03
C PRO A 71 -2.29 -22.97 9.42
N LYS A 72 -2.87 -22.11 10.26
CA LYS A 72 -3.26 -22.49 11.61
C LYS A 72 -4.30 -23.61 11.48
N LYS A 73 -3.98 -24.81 12.00
CA LYS A 73 -4.95 -25.91 12.02
C LYS A 73 -6.06 -25.54 12.99
N THR A 74 -7.19 -25.11 12.45
CA THR A 74 -8.38 -24.72 13.21
C THR A 74 -9.20 -25.93 13.65
N GLY A 75 -8.89 -27.13 13.15
CA GLY A 75 -9.60 -28.37 13.48
C GLY A 75 -11.00 -28.47 12.84
N ILE A 76 -11.38 -27.48 12.05
CA ILE A 76 -12.67 -27.41 11.35
C ILE A 76 -12.41 -27.81 9.89
N PRO A 77 -12.93 -28.95 9.42
CA PRO A 77 -12.59 -29.53 8.12
C PRO A 77 -13.03 -28.66 6.93
N ASP A 78 -14.12 -27.91 7.08
CA ASP A 78 -14.77 -27.13 6.03
C ASP A 78 -14.65 -25.60 6.25
N LEU A 79 -13.72 -25.16 7.11
CA LEU A 79 -13.56 -23.74 7.45
C LEU A 79 -13.29 -22.86 6.21
N SER A 80 -12.56 -23.38 5.23
CA SER A 80 -12.25 -22.64 4.01
C SER A 80 -13.47 -22.45 3.11
N GLU A 81 -14.43 -23.36 3.17
CA GLU A 81 -15.62 -23.35 2.31
C GLU A 81 -16.79 -22.64 3.00
N ASN A 82 -16.86 -22.71 4.34
CA ASN A 82 -17.94 -22.15 5.16
C ASN A 82 -17.44 -21.09 6.16
N ILE A 83 -16.49 -20.25 5.74
CA ILE A 83 -15.85 -19.29 6.65
C ILE A 83 -16.85 -18.33 7.30
N ASP A 84 -17.86 -17.88 6.54
CA ASP A 84 -18.85 -16.93 7.04
C ASP A 84 -19.70 -17.53 8.16
N LYS A 85 -20.12 -18.79 8.02
CA LYS A 85 -20.86 -19.52 9.06
C LYS A 85 -20.07 -19.65 10.36
N HIS A 86 -18.76 -19.91 10.26
CA HIS A 86 -17.92 -20.12 11.44
C HIS A 86 -17.45 -18.83 12.10
N VAL A 87 -17.24 -17.76 11.34
CA VAL A 87 -16.73 -16.49 11.85
C VAL A 87 -17.85 -15.54 12.26
N TYR A 88 -18.97 -15.53 11.52
CA TYR A 88 -20.07 -14.59 11.71
C TYR A 88 -21.34 -15.24 12.26
N GLY A 89 -21.47 -16.57 12.19
CA GLY A 89 -22.48 -17.31 12.94
C GLY A 89 -23.91 -17.25 12.39
N ASP A 90 -24.10 -17.18 11.07
CA ASP A 90 -25.42 -17.42 10.46
C ASP A 90 -26.00 -18.81 10.82
#